data_AF-A0A9E5KE59-F1
#
_entry.id   AF-A0A9E5KE59-F1
#
_cell.length_a   1.000
_cell.length_b   1.000
_cell.length_c   1.000
_cell.angle_alpha   90.00
_cell.angle_beta   90.00
_cell.angle_gamma   90.00
#
_symmetry.space_group_name_H-M   'P 1'
#
loop_
_entity.id
_entity.type
_entity.pdbx_description
1 polymer ?
#
loop_
_entity_poly.entity_id
_entity_poly.type
_entity_poly.pdbx_seq_one_letter_code
_entity_poly.pdbx_strand_id
1 'polypeptide(L)'
;MQTDADLKQGCLQAAGWKVFSVCVRPCEVRLAVQELKGSSVQVGTVIGFPQGGHHPRIKLAEAAQALADGASELDMVANLGKIRENSWSYLTDEVAPILEMTRRQKRILKVILETAMLSAEEKIGACETLGRLGVDFVKTSTGYGDGGATVDDVRLMRGASPAGVQVKASGGIRTFEQAMALVEAGATRLGTASTGSLLQAAEAALR
;
A
#
# COMPACT_ATOMS: atom_id res chain seq x y z
N MET A 1 14.82 -4.10 15.54
CA MET A 1 14.07 -3.02 14.86
C MET A 1 15.01 -2.39 13.84
N GLN A 2 14.50 -1.92 12.70
CA GLN A 2 15.32 -1.27 11.67
C GLN A 2 15.87 0.07 12.18
N THR A 3 17.07 0.41 11.71
CA THR A 3 17.83 1.63 12.02
C THR A 3 17.95 2.53 10.79
N ASP A 4 18.41 3.75 10.97
CA ASP A 4 18.74 4.65 9.86
C ASP A 4 19.79 4.05 8.91
N ALA A 5 20.70 3.21 9.41
CA ALA A 5 21.66 2.50 8.57
C ALA A 5 20.97 1.46 7.66
N ASP A 6 20.01 0.71 8.21
CA ASP A 6 19.20 -0.24 7.44
C ASP A 6 18.38 0.48 6.36
N LEU A 7 17.81 1.64 6.71
CA LEU A 7 17.06 2.50 5.79
C LEU A 7 17.93 2.95 4.61
N LYS A 8 19.12 3.49 4.89
CA LYS A 8 20.07 3.97 3.86
C LYS A 8 20.48 2.83 2.93
N GLN A 9 20.80 1.67 3.49
CA GLN A 9 21.15 0.48 2.72
C GLN A 9 19.99 0.04 1.82
N GLY A 10 18.76 0.03 2.35
CA GLY A 10 17.56 -0.29 1.57
C GLY A 10 17.29 0.71 0.44
N CYS A 11 17.51 2.01 0.67
CA CYS A 11 17.38 3.05 -0.36
C CYS A 11 18.41 2.84 -1.49
N LEU A 12 19.67 2.54 -1.14
CA LEU A 12 20.72 2.26 -2.12
C LEU A 12 20.36 1.04 -3.00
N GLN A 13 19.88 -0.03 -2.38
CA GLN A 13 19.43 -1.24 -3.10
C GLN A 13 18.25 -0.94 -4.02
N ALA A 14 17.23 -0.23 -3.52
CA ALA A 14 16.05 0.15 -4.30
C ALA A 14 16.42 1.02 -5.52
N ALA A 15 17.35 1.97 -5.36
CA ALA A 15 17.87 2.77 -6.45
C ALA A 15 18.59 1.92 -7.51
N GLY A 16 19.41 0.95 -7.08
CA GLY A 16 20.08 0.01 -7.98
C GLY A 16 19.10 -0.86 -8.79
N TRP A 17 18.04 -1.34 -8.15
CA TRP A 17 16.99 -2.14 -8.78
C TRP A 17 16.00 -1.32 -9.62
N LYS A 18 16.00 0.01 -9.51
CA LYS A 18 15.05 0.91 -10.18
C LYS A 18 13.58 0.52 -9.93
N VAL A 19 13.30 0.09 -8.70
CA VAL A 19 11.92 -0.22 -8.28
C VAL A 19 11.07 1.05 -8.30
N PHE A 20 9.75 0.90 -8.31
CA PHE A 20 8.86 2.05 -8.33
C PHE A 20 9.04 2.92 -7.07
N SER A 21 9.01 2.31 -5.88
CA SER A 21 9.11 3.03 -4.61
C SER A 21 9.68 2.18 -3.48
N VAL A 22 10.18 2.87 -2.46
CA VAL A 22 10.36 2.31 -1.11
C VAL A 22 9.15 2.66 -0.25
N CYS A 23 8.82 1.80 0.72
CA CYS A 23 7.78 2.08 1.72
C CYS A 23 8.43 2.08 3.10
N VAL A 24 8.50 3.25 3.75
CA VAL A 24 9.26 3.47 4.99
C VAL A 24 8.33 3.88 6.14
N ARG A 25 8.83 3.89 7.38
CA ARG A 25 8.03 4.41 8.52
C ARG A 25 7.83 5.92 8.39
N PRO A 26 6.75 6.50 8.95
CA PRO A 26 6.49 7.93 8.83
C PRO A 26 7.65 8.83 9.28
N CYS A 27 8.33 8.46 10.36
CA CYS A 27 9.50 9.21 10.87
C CYS A 27 10.73 9.17 9.95
N GLU A 28 10.77 8.26 8.98
CA GLU A 28 11.91 8.05 8.09
C GLU A 28 11.73 8.74 6.73
N VAL A 29 10.54 9.27 6.42
CA VAL A 29 10.20 9.81 5.09
C VAL A 29 11.22 10.84 4.63
N ARG A 30 11.51 11.83 5.48
CA ARG A 30 12.44 12.91 5.13
C ARG A 30 13.84 12.39 4.81
N LEU A 31 14.33 11.43 5.61
CA LEU A 31 15.64 10.82 5.38
C LEU A 31 15.65 10.00 4.08
N ALA A 32 14.62 9.18 3.84
CA ALA A 32 14.51 8.40 2.61
C ALA A 32 14.47 9.29 1.35
N VAL A 33 13.75 10.42 1.41
CA VAL A 33 13.70 11.41 0.31
C VAL A 33 15.09 12.01 0.05
N GLN A 34 15.86 12.28 1.09
CA GLN A 34 17.24 12.78 0.96
C GLN A 34 18.16 11.74 0.33
N GLU A 35 18.10 10.50 0.80
CA GLU A 35 18.96 9.41 0.32
C GLU A 35 18.65 8.98 -1.12
N LEU A 36 17.38 9.10 -1.55
CA LEU A 36 16.95 8.76 -2.91
C LEU A 36 16.98 9.95 -3.89
N LYS A 37 17.53 11.10 -3.47
CA LYS A 37 17.65 12.29 -4.32
C LYS A 37 18.47 11.96 -5.57
N GLY A 38 17.87 12.23 -6.74
CA GLY A 38 18.48 11.95 -8.04
C GLY A 38 18.20 10.55 -8.59
N SER A 39 17.54 9.67 -7.82
CA SER A 39 17.00 8.41 -8.33
C SER A 39 15.58 8.59 -8.89
N SER A 40 15.10 7.60 -9.65
CA SER A 40 13.69 7.53 -10.09
C SER A 40 12.76 6.93 -9.03
N VAL A 41 13.31 6.43 -7.92
CA VAL A 41 12.58 5.70 -6.89
C VAL A 41 11.77 6.68 -6.05
N GLN A 42 10.47 6.41 -5.96
CA GLN A 42 9.53 7.19 -5.18
C GLN A 42 9.60 6.81 -3.69
N VAL A 43 9.20 7.73 -2.80
CA VAL A 43 9.13 7.46 -1.36
C VAL A 43 7.68 7.37 -0.93
N GLY A 44 7.29 6.19 -0.47
CA GLY A 44 6.00 5.92 0.14
C GLY A 44 6.11 5.76 1.65
N THR A 45 5.00 5.99 2.36
CA THR A 45 4.89 5.65 3.78
C THR A 45 3.49 5.13 4.10
N VAL A 46 3.27 4.77 5.37
CA VAL A 46 2.04 4.16 5.87
C VAL A 46 1.30 5.13 6.78
N ILE A 47 -0.04 5.05 6.82
CA ILE A 47 -0.90 5.92 7.64
C ILE A 47 -1.86 5.07 8.49
N GLY A 48 -1.95 5.37 9.78
CA GLY A 48 -2.77 4.65 10.75
C GLY A 48 -2.34 3.20 10.94
N PHE A 49 -1.09 2.87 10.62
CA PHE A 49 -0.59 1.52 10.43
C PHE A 49 0.01 0.91 11.71
N PRO A 50 -0.08 -0.42 11.92
CA PRO A 50 -0.74 -1.41 11.06
C PRO A 50 -2.23 -1.59 11.37
N GLN A 51 -2.73 -1.12 12.51
CA GLN A 51 -4.05 -1.55 13.00
C GLN A 51 -5.24 -0.84 12.35
N GLY A 52 -5.07 0.37 11.81
CA GLY A 52 -6.16 1.14 11.20
C GLY A 52 -7.19 1.72 12.17
N GLY A 53 -7.11 1.43 13.48
CA GLY A 53 -8.08 1.88 14.49
C GLY A 53 -7.94 3.34 14.97
N HIS A 54 -6.98 4.09 14.42
CA HIS A 54 -6.75 5.48 14.78
C HIS A 54 -7.95 6.38 14.43
N HIS A 55 -8.17 7.43 15.22
CA HIS A 55 -9.20 8.42 14.91
C HIS A 55 -8.92 9.10 13.55
N PRO A 56 -9.94 9.41 12.71
CA PRO A 56 -9.73 9.97 11.36
C PRO A 56 -8.87 11.24 11.36
N ARG A 57 -9.08 12.13 12.34
CA ARG A 57 -8.25 13.34 12.51
C ARG A 57 -6.76 13.06 12.72
N ILE A 58 -6.41 11.95 13.39
CA ILE A 58 -5.02 11.56 13.61
C ILE A 58 -4.42 11.02 12.31
N LYS A 59 -5.15 10.18 11.57
CA LYS A 59 -4.73 9.72 10.24
C LYS A 59 -4.52 10.88 9.27
N LEU A 60 -5.41 11.88 9.31
CA LEU A 60 -5.29 13.09 8.48
C LEU A 60 -4.04 13.90 8.84
N ALA A 61 -3.76 14.10 10.14
CA ALA A 61 -2.56 14.81 10.59
C ALA A 61 -1.27 14.06 10.22
N GLU A 62 -1.25 12.73 10.39
CA GLU A 62 -0.13 11.89 9.99
C GLU A 62 0.10 11.94 8.47
N ALA A 63 -0.97 11.89 7.67
CA ALA A 63 -0.88 12.03 6.22
C ALA A 63 -0.37 13.41 5.80
N ALA A 64 -0.80 14.48 6.46
CA ALA A 64 -0.32 15.82 6.19
C ALA A 64 1.17 15.95 6.50
N GLN A 65 1.63 15.39 7.62
CA GLN A 65 3.03 15.37 8.00
C GLN A 65 3.88 14.56 7.01
N ALA A 66 3.43 13.35 6.63
CA ALA A 66 4.12 12.52 5.66
C ALA A 66 4.30 13.22 4.30
N LEU A 67 3.27 13.91 3.82
CA LEU A 67 3.35 14.70 2.59
C LEU A 67 4.31 15.89 2.73
N ALA A 68 4.29 16.58 3.87
CA ALA A 68 5.22 17.68 4.16
C ALA A 68 6.68 17.20 4.23
N ASP A 69 6.92 15.97 4.68
CA ASP A 69 8.24 15.34 4.69
C ASP A 69 8.67 14.80 3.31
N GLY A 70 7.79 14.85 2.32
CA GLY A 70 8.10 14.57 0.92
C GLY A 70 7.60 13.22 0.40
N ALA A 71 6.71 12.53 1.13
CA ALA A 71 6.10 11.30 0.63
C ALA A 71 5.34 11.56 -0.68
N SER A 72 5.60 10.70 -1.65
CA SER A 72 4.95 10.68 -2.96
C SER A 72 3.70 9.80 -2.99
N GLU A 73 3.58 8.86 -2.05
CA GLU A 73 2.47 7.94 -1.94
C GLU A 73 2.22 7.52 -0.49
N LEU A 74 0.94 7.32 -0.14
CA LEU A 74 0.50 6.93 1.19
C LEU A 74 -0.24 5.60 1.14
N ASP A 75 0.13 4.67 2.02
CA ASP A 75 -0.54 3.39 2.24
C ASP A 75 -1.29 3.45 3.58
N MET A 76 -2.55 3.90 3.55
CA MET A 76 -3.40 4.05 4.73
C MET A 76 -4.10 2.74 5.09
N VAL A 77 -4.16 2.38 6.37
CA VAL A 77 -5.01 1.26 6.82
C VAL A 77 -6.42 1.76 7.11
N ALA A 78 -7.43 1.15 6.48
CA ALA A 78 -8.84 1.44 6.73
C ALA A 78 -9.24 1.02 8.16
N ASN A 79 -10.27 1.66 8.71
CA ASN A 79 -10.83 1.19 9.98
C ASN A 79 -11.59 -0.14 9.79
N LEU A 80 -10.94 -1.25 10.14
CA LEU A 80 -11.48 -2.59 9.95
C LEU A 80 -12.77 -2.84 10.76
N GLY A 81 -12.84 -2.32 11.99
CA GLY A 81 -14.05 -2.45 12.82
C GLY A 81 -15.27 -1.82 12.14
N LYS A 82 -15.07 -0.66 11.51
CA LYS A 82 -16.14 0.05 10.80
C LYS A 82 -16.53 -0.63 9.48
N ILE A 83 -15.59 -1.30 8.81
CA ILE A 83 -15.91 -2.16 7.66
C ILE A 83 -16.78 -3.35 8.10
N ARG A 84 -16.44 -4.02 9.20
CA ARG A 84 -17.21 -5.17 9.73
C ARG A 84 -18.61 -4.78 10.21
N GLU A 85 -18.76 -3.54 10.67
CA GLU A 85 -20.06 -2.93 10.98
C GLU A 85 -20.83 -2.45 9.73
N ASN A 86 -20.29 -2.63 8.52
CA ASN A 86 -20.81 -2.09 7.26
C ASN A 86 -21.04 -0.57 7.30
N SER A 87 -20.24 0.15 8.11
CA SER A 87 -20.31 1.60 8.29
C SER A 87 -19.62 2.34 7.13
N TRP A 88 -20.20 2.25 5.93
CA TRP A 88 -19.61 2.78 4.71
C TRP A 88 -19.48 4.31 4.68
N SER A 89 -20.39 5.04 5.35
CA SER A 89 -20.27 6.48 5.55
C SER A 89 -19.03 6.84 6.36
N TYR A 90 -18.76 6.09 7.44
CA TYR A 90 -17.55 6.28 8.24
C TYR A 90 -16.29 6.05 7.40
N LEU A 91 -16.25 4.95 6.64
CA LEU A 91 -15.10 4.67 5.75
C LEU A 91 -14.91 5.81 4.74
N THR A 92 -16.01 6.36 4.24
CA THR A 92 -15.98 7.50 3.32
C THR A 92 -15.41 8.76 3.97
N ASP A 93 -15.93 9.13 5.13
CA ASP A 93 -15.52 10.32 5.88
C ASP A 93 -14.06 10.22 6.37
N GLU A 94 -13.59 8.99 6.60
CA GLU A 94 -12.20 8.73 6.99
C GLU A 94 -11.23 8.94 5.82
N VAL A 95 -11.59 8.45 4.62
CA VAL A 95 -10.69 8.40 3.46
C VAL A 95 -10.73 9.69 2.62
N ALA A 96 -11.90 10.29 2.46
CA ALA A 96 -12.10 11.41 1.54
C ALA A 96 -11.18 12.63 1.81
N PRO A 97 -10.97 13.08 3.07
CA PRO A 97 -10.08 14.21 3.35
C PRO A 97 -8.62 13.92 3.00
N ILE A 98 -8.15 12.69 3.24
CA ILE A 98 -6.78 12.26 2.91
C ILE A 98 -6.63 12.18 1.39
N LEU A 99 -7.63 11.65 0.69
CA LEU A 99 -7.65 11.58 -0.78
C LEU A 99 -7.63 12.97 -1.44
N GLU A 100 -8.39 13.93 -0.91
CA GLU A 100 -8.37 15.30 -1.43
C GLU A 100 -6.96 15.90 -1.28
N MET A 101 -6.35 15.72 -0.11
CA MET A 101 -5.02 16.23 0.17
C MET A 101 -3.94 15.62 -0.73
N THR A 102 -3.97 14.31 -0.96
CA THR A 102 -3.02 13.65 -1.88
C THR A 102 -3.22 14.14 -3.31
N ARG A 103 -4.47 14.26 -3.78
CA ARG A 103 -4.78 14.75 -5.14
C ARG A 103 -4.30 16.17 -5.39
N ARG A 104 -4.49 17.09 -4.43
CA ARG A 104 -4.00 18.48 -4.53
C ARG A 104 -2.49 18.56 -4.71
N GLN A 105 -1.76 17.56 -4.19
CA GLN A 105 -0.31 17.44 -4.29
C GLN A 105 0.13 16.46 -5.38
N LYS A 106 -0.79 15.93 -6.20
CA LYS A 106 -0.54 14.89 -7.22
C LYS A 106 0.18 13.67 -6.66
N ARG A 107 -0.22 13.24 -5.46
CA ARG A 107 0.28 12.05 -4.76
C ARG A 107 -0.74 10.92 -4.79
N ILE A 108 -0.26 9.70 -4.56
CA ILE A 108 -1.05 8.48 -4.62
C ILE A 108 -1.57 8.10 -3.22
N LEU A 109 -2.84 7.76 -3.10
CA LEU A 109 -3.41 7.13 -1.91
C LEU A 109 -3.78 5.67 -2.18
N LYS A 110 -3.31 4.78 -1.30
CA LYS A 110 -3.66 3.37 -1.27
C LYS A 110 -4.34 3.05 0.05
N VAL A 111 -5.42 2.28 0.00
CA VAL A 111 -6.18 1.89 1.19
C VAL A 111 -6.03 0.39 1.45
N ILE A 112 -5.39 0.04 2.56
CA ILE A 112 -5.18 -1.33 3.03
C ILE A 112 -6.44 -1.83 3.72
N LEU A 113 -6.94 -2.99 3.27
CA LEU A 113 -8.14 -3.63 3.81
C LEU A 113 -7.86 -4.73 4.83
N GLU A 114 -6.61 -5.17 4.95
CA GLU A 114 -6.21 -6.34 5.75
C GLU A 114 -7.12 -7.56 5.47
N THR A 115 -7.08 -8.03 4.22
CA THR A 115 -8.08 -8.99 3.69
C THR A 115 -8.21 -10.29 4.48
N ALA A 116 -7.20 -10.71 5.23
CA ALA A 116 -7.27 -11.89 6.10
C ALA A 116 -8.27 -11.75 7.25
N MET A 117 -8.64 -10.51 7.61
CA MET A 117 -9.52 -10.19 8.73
C MET A 117 -10.97 -9.92 8.31
N LEU A 118 -11.26 -9.99 7.00
CA LEU A 118 -12.54 -9.61 6.42
C LEU A 118 -13.19 -10.79 5.66
N SER A 119 -14.51 -10.83 5.64
CA SER A 119 -15.29 -11.72 4.77
C SER A 119 -15.22 -11.27 3.30
N ALA A 120 -15.68 -12.12 2.38
CA ALA A 120 -15.75 -11.76 0.96
C ALA A 120 -16.68 -10.55 0.74
N GLU A 121 -17.83 -10.53 1.42
CA GLU A 121 -18.83 -9.46 1.35
C GLU A 121 -18.27 -8.14 1.90
N GLU A 122 -17.55 -8.19 3.02
CA GLU A 122 -16.89 -7.01 3.62
C GLU A 122 -15.81 -6.44 2.67
N LYS A 123 -15.03 -7.31 2.02
CA LYS A 123 -14.04 -6.90 1.01
C LYS A 123 -14.70 -6.23 -0.20
N ILE A 124 -15.79 -6.79 -0.70
CA ILE A 124 -16.56 -6.23 -1.82
C ILE A 124 -17.11 -4.85 -1.45
N GLY A 125 -17.82 -4.74 -0.32
CA GLY A 125 -18.41 -3.48 0.13
C GLY A 125 -17.38 -2.36 0.34
N ALA A 126 -16.20 -2.72 0.87
CA ALA A 126 -15.08 -1.79 1.00
C ALA A 126 -14.53 -1.36 -0.38
N CYS A 127 -14.29 -2.30 -1.30
CA CYS A 127 -13.79 -2.00 -2.64
C CYS A 127 -14.76 -1.12 -3.43
N GLU A 128 -16.06 -1.40 -3.39
CA GLU A 128 -17.08 -0.58 -4.07
C GLU A 128 -17.16 0.83 -3.48
N THR A 129 -17.10 0.95 -2.14
CA THR A 129 -17.15 2.26 -1.46
C THR A 129 -15.93 3.10 -1.80
N LEU A 130 -14.74 2.51 -1.73
CA LEU A 130 -13.49 3.18 -2.12
C LEU A 130 -13.43 3.45 -3.63
N GLY A 131 -14.04 2.57 -4.43
CA GLY A 131 -14.23 2.71 -5.86
C GLY A 131 -15.05 3.94 -6.23
N ARG A 132 -16.17 4.16 -5.53
CA ARG A 132 -17.02 5.37 -5.71
C ARG A 132 -16.28 6.66 -5.36
N LEU A 133 -15.38 6.64 -4.37
CA LEU A 133 -14.51 7.78 -4.06
C LEU A 133 -13.39 8.00 -5.09
N GLY A 134 -13.01 6.94 -5.79
CA GLY A 134 -11.93 6.95 -6.76
C GLY A 134 -10.55 7.04 -6.10
N VAL A 135 -10.31 6.25 -5.05
CA VAL A 135 -8.94 6.08 -4.53
C VAL A 135 -8.03 5.50 -5.61
N ASP A 136 -6.73 5.76 -5.54
CA ASP A 136 -5.80 5.27 -6.58
C ASP A 136 -5.61 3.75 -6.49
N PHE A 137 -5.54 3.21 -5.26
CA PHE A 137 -5.39 1.78 -5.02
C PHE A 137 -6.22 1.29 -3.83
N VAL A 138 -6.70 0.05 -3.96
CA VAL A 138 -6.98 -0.83 -2.82
C VAL A 138 -5.79 -1.77 -2.61
N LYS A 139 -5.46 -2.08 -1.35
CA LYS A 139 -4.29 -2.89 -0.97
C LYS A 139 -4.70 -4.04 -0.06
N THR A 140 -4.13 -5.22 -0.28
CA THR A 140 -4.55 -6.45 0.43
C THR A 140 -4.23 -6.37 1.93
N SER A 141 -2.95 -6.34 2.30
CA SER A 141 -2.53 -6.68 3.67
C SER A 141 -1.44 -5.76 4.19
N THR A 142 -1.34 -5.61 5.51
CA THR A 142 -0.26 -4.86 6.15
C THR A 142 1.04 -5.66 6.23
N GLY A 143 0.93 -6.99 6.30
CA GLY A 143 2.03 -7.90 6.60
C GLY A 143 2.29 -8.10 8.10
N TYR A 144 1.48 -7.49 8.97
CA TYR A 144 1.52 -7.65 10.43
C TYR A 144 0.32 -8.43 11.00
N GLY A 145 -0.70 -8.72 10.17
CA GLY A 145 -1.81 -9.59 10.54
C GLY A 145 -1.53 -11.07 10.30
N ASP A 146 -2.55 -11.90 10.52
CA ASP A 146 -2.46 -13.37 10.47
C ASP A 146 -2.40 -13.96 9.04
N GLY A 147 -2.44 -13.11 8.02
CA GLY A 147 -2.41 -13.52 6.61
C GLY A 147 -1.78 -12.48 5.67
N GLY A 148 -1.61 -12.87 4.42
CA GLY A 148 -1.02 -12.04 3.36
C GLY A 148 -1.90 -11.97 2.11
N ALA A 149 -1.32 -11.54 1.00
CA ALA A 149 -2.03 -11.52 -0.28
C ALA A 149 -2.34 -12.94 -0.76
N THR A 150 -3.58 -13.18 -1.17
CA THR A 150 -3.99 -14.40 -1.87
C THR A 150 -4.44 -14.06 -3.30
N VAL A 151 -4.31 -15.02 -4.21
CA VAL A 151 -4.78 -14.88 -5.59
C VAL A 151 -6.29 -14.59 -5.62
N ASP A 152 -7.07 -15.26 -4.76
CA ASP A 152 -8.51 -15.10 -4.69
C ASP A 152 -8.92 -13.72 -4.17
N ASP A 153 -8.24 -13.19 -3.15
CA ASP A 153 -8.48 -11.83 -2.68
C ASP A 153 -8.16 -10.79 -3.77
N VAL A 154 -7.06 -10.95 -4.49
CA VAL A 154 -6.70 -10.04 -5.58
C VAL A 154 -7.75 -10.06 -6.68
N ARG A 155 -8.22 -11.24 -7.11
CA ARG A 155 -9.29 -11.37 -8.12
C ARG A 155 -10.59 -10.74 -7.64
N LEU A 156 -10.98 -10.99 -6.39
CA LEU A 156 -12.19 -10.43 -5.79
C LEU A 156 -12.10 -8.90 -5.74
N MET A 157 -11.02 -8.35 -5.20
CA MET A 157 -10.81 -6.90 -5.10
C MET A 157 -10.78 -6.26 -6.49
N ARG A 158 -10.16 -6.92 -7.48
CA ARG A 158 -10.10 -6.45 -8.85
C ARG A 158 -11.48 -6.41 -9.50
N GLY A 159 -12.30 -7.45 -9.28
CA GLY A 159 -13.68 -7.53 -9.80
C GLY A 159 -14.63 -6.51 -9.16
N ALA A 160 -14.46 -6.23 -7.87
CA ALA A 160 -15.28 -5.26 -7.14
C ALA A 160 -14.86 -3.79 -7.36
N SER A 161 -13.64 -3.55 -7.84
CA SER A 161 -13.10 -2.20 -8.02
C SER A 161 -13.28 -1.69 -9.46
N PRO A 162 -13.70 -0.42 -9.67
CA PRO A 162 -13.74 0.19 -11.00
C PRO A 162 -12.38 0.16 -11.71
N ALA A 163 -12.37 0.22 -13.04
CA ALA A 163 -11.14 0.13 -13.84
C ALA A 163 -10.07 1.18 -13.48
N GLY A 164 -10.48 2.36 -13.00
CA GLY A 164 -9.57 3.42 -12.58
C GLY A 164 -8.89 3.20 -11.22
N VAL A 165 -9.43 2.30 -10.37
CA VAL A 165 -8.84 1.96 -9.07
C VAL A 165 -7.95 0.74 -9.24
N GLN A 166 -6.70 0.82 -8.84
CA GLN A 166 -5.72 -0.27 -8.98
C GLN A 166 -5.68 -1.19 -7.76
N VAL A 167 -5.04 -2.36 -7.89
CA VAL A 167 -4.87 -3.32 -6.79
C VAL A 167 -3.39 -3.50 -6.46
N LYS A 168 -3.02 -3.27 -5.19
CA LYS A 168 -1.68 -3.58 -4.65
C LYS A 168 -1.74 -4.83 -3.78
N ALA A 169 -1.06 -5.89 -4.21
CA ALA A 169 -0.91 -7.10 -3.40
C ALA A 169 0.31 -6.98 -2.48
N SER A 170 0.16 -7.28 -1.20
CA SER A 170 1.25 -7.28 -0.23
C SER A 170 1.03 -8.27 0.91
N GLY A 171 2.13 -8.65 1.57
CA GLY A 171 2.14 -9.62 2.65
C GLY A 171 2.42 -11.04 2.14
N GLY A 172 3.52 -11.64 2.57
CA GLY A 172 3.85 -13.04 2.29
C GLY A 172 4.41 -13.36 0.89
N ILE A 173 4.62 -12.37 0.03
CA ILE A 173 5.12 -12.57 -1.36
C ILE A 173 6.63 -12.78 -1.34
N ARG A 174 7.08 -14.04 -1.44
CA ARG A 174 8.50 -14.42 -1.28
C ARG A 174 9.11 -15.05 -2.52
N THR A 175 8.31 -15.64 -3.40
CA THR A 175 8.79 -16.32 -4.61
C THR A 175 8.29 -15.63 -5.88
N PHE A 176 9.01 -15.85 -6.99
CA PHE A 176 8.68 -15.28 -8.29
C PHE A 176 7.32 -15.79 -8.79
N GLU A 177 7.02 -17.06 -8.56
CA GLU A 177 5.76 -17.69 -8.92
C GLU A 177 4.59 -17.06 -8.18
N GLN A 178 4.75 -16.80 -6.87
CA GLN A 178 3.74 -16.08 -6.09
C GLN A 178 3.52 -14.66 -6.63
N ALA A 179 4.60 -13.95 -6.94
CA ALA A 179 4.54 -12.60 -7.49
C ALA A 179 3.79 -12.58 -8.82
N MET A 180 4.11 -13.50 -9.74
CA MET A 180 3.47 -13.59 -11.05
C MET A 180 2.01 -14.00 -10.95
N ALA A 181 1.66 -14.98 -10.10
CA ALA A 181 0.27 -15.37 -9.89
C ALA A 181 -0.61 -14.21 -9.40
N LEU A 182 -0.07 -13.32 -8.56
CA LEU A 182 -0.78 -12.12 -8.10
C LEU A 182 -0.92 -11.06 -9.21
N VAL A 183 0.09 -10.90 -10.07
CA VAL A 183 0.01 -10.02 -11.24
C VAL A 183 -1.05 -10.51 -12.23
N GLU A 184 -1.04 -11.81 -12.54
CA GLU A 184 -2.05 -12.45 -13.40
C GLU A 184 -3.46 -12.38 -12.81
N ALA A 185 -3.58 -12.38 -11.49
CA ALA A 185 -4.85 -12.16 -10.78
C ALA A 185 -5.39 -10.72 -10.90
N GLY A 186 -4.56 -9.77 -11.35
CA GLY A 186 -4.94 -8.37 -11.57
C GLY A 186 -4.28 -7.36 -10.63
N ALA A 187 -3.27 -7.77 -9.84
CA ALA A 187 -2.46 -6.81 -9.09
C ALA A 187 -1.55 -6.03 -10.05
N THR A 188 -1.58 -4.70 -9.95
CA THR A 188 -0.68 -3.81 -10.73
C THR A 188 0.49 -3.31 -9.90
N ARG A 189 0.51 -3.62 -8.60
CA ARG A 189 1.63 -3.34 -7.70
C ARG A 189 1.82 -4.47 -6.71
N LEU A 190 3.08 -4.78 -6.41
CA LEU A 190 3.47 -5.72 -5.35
C LEU A 190 4.17 -4.97 -4.23
N GLY A 191 3.85 -5.30 -2.98
CA GLY A 191 4.58 -4.85 -1.78
C GLY A 191 5.27 -6.04 -1.12
N THR A 192 6.60 -6.05 -1.14
CA THR A 192 7.41 -7.14 -0.63
C THR A 192 8.78 -6.66 -0.14
N ALA A 193 9.33 -7.36 0.85
CA ALA A 193 10.72 -7.20 1.30
C ALA A 193 11.70 -8.11 0.53
N SER A 194 11.18 -9.04 -0.29
CA SER A 194 11.96 -10.02 -1.06
C SER A 194 12.33 -9.52 -2.46
N THR A 195 12.34 -8.21 -2.70
CA THR A 195 12.52 -7.64 -4.05
C THR A 195 13.77 -8.13 -4.76
N GLY A 196 14.92 -8.18 -4.08
CA GLY A 196 16.18 -8.64 -4.68
C GLY A 196 16.11 -10.08 -5.20
N SER A 197 15.57 -11.01 -4.39
CA SER A 197 15.44 -12.42 -4.81
C SER A 197 14.43 -12.60 -5.93
N LEU A 198 13.34 -11.82 -5.93
CA LEU A 198 12.35 -11.86 -7.00
C LEU A 198 12.91 -11.37 -8.33
N LEU A 199 13.67 -10.26 -8.32
CA LEU A 199 14.30 -9.74 -9.53
C LEU A 199 15.36 -10.69 -10.08
N GLN A 200 16.17 -11.30 -9.21
CA GLN A 200 17.14 -12.31 -9.62
C GLN A 200 16.47 -13.54 -10.27
N ALA A 201 15.37 -14.02 -9.69
CA ALA A 201 14.59 -15.12 -10.25
C ALA A 201 13.95 -14.73 -11.60
N ALA A 202 13.44 -13.49 -11.71
CA ALA A 202 12.89 -12.96 -12.96
C ALA A 202 13.94 -12.90 -14.07
N GLU A 203 15.15 -12.42 -13.78
CA GLU A 203 16.26 -12.40 -14.73
C GLU A 203 16.65 -13.80 -15.21
N ALA A 204 16.63 -14.79 -14.31
CA ALA A 204 16.91 -16.18 -14.66
C ALA A 204 15.83 -16.78 -15.57
N ALA A 205 14.55 -16.43 -15.36
CA ALA A 205 13.42 -16.91 -16.17
C ALA A 205 13.36 -16.29 -17.58
N LEU A 206 14.04 -15.16 -17.80
CA LEU A 206 14.10 -14.48 -19.10
C LEU A 206 15.27 -14.95 -19.99
N ARG A 207 16.15 -15.83 -19.48
CA ARG A 207 17.26 -16.44 -20.22
C ARG A 207 16.85 -17.80 -20.78
#